data_AF-A0A6A2WM85-F1
#
_entry.id   AF-A0A6A2WM85-F1
#
_cell.length_a   1.000
_cell.length_b   1.000
_cell.length_c   1.000
_cell.angle_alpha   90.00
_cell.angle_beta   90.00
_cell.angle_gamma   90.00
#
_symmetry.space_group_name_H-M   'P 1'
#
loop_
_entity.id
_entity.type
_entity.pdbx_description
1 polymer ?
#
loop_
_entity_poly.entity_id
_entity_poly.type
_entity_poly.pdbx_seq_one_letter_code
_entity_poly.pdbx_strand_id
1 'polypeptide(L)'
;MLGSLLRLPFRLSHGQLHCKCLYGGAPKGPQLREIERGVDIVVATPGRLNDILETRRISLHQVSYLVLDEADRMLDMGFEPQIRKIVKEVPTRRQTPMYTATWPKEVRKIAADLLVNPVQVNIGNIDELVANKSITQYVEVLSPMEKHRRLEQILHSQEPGSKIIVFCSTKKMCDQLARNLARQFGAAAIHGDKSQADRDYVLSQFRTGRSPVLVATDVAARGLDVKYIRVVINYDFPTGVEDYVHRIGTTGRAGATGLAYTFFCDQDSKHASELIKVLEGANQRVPAELHDMASRGGGRGMPRRWTPNSGGRPGFGYGGRDGGRGGRGISTLPSRWNDIWRTGI
;
A
#
# COMPACT_ATOMS: atom_id res chain seq x y z
N MET A 1 -2.28 -12.64 0.75
CA MET A 1 -3.58 -13.05 1.30
C MET A 1 -3.96 -12.04 2.37
N LEU A 2 -4.78 -11.05 2.01
CA LEU A 2 -5.41 -10.11 2.95
C LEU A 2 -6.75 -10.72 3.34
N GLY A 3 -6.93 -10.98 4.62
CA GLY A 3 -7.94 -11.91 5.07
C GLY A 3 -8.58 -11.51 6.37
N SER A 4 -9.75 -10.89 6.29
CA SER A 4 -10.62 -10.72 7.46
C SER A 4 -11.07 -12.12 7.91
N LEU A 5 -10.63 -12.55 9.09
CA LEU A 5 -10.93 -13.87 9.64
C LEU A 5 -12.24 -13.78 10.43
N LEU A 6 -13.31 -14.33 9.86
CA LEU A 6 -14.61 -14.45 10.52
C LEU A 6 -14.72 -15.86 11.10
N ARG A 7 -14.78 -15.98 12.44
CA ARG A 7 -14.98 -17.25 13.15
C ARG A 7 -16.41 -17.28 13.70
N LEU A 8 -17.20 -18.26 13.32
CA LEU A 8 -18.52 -18.51 13.90
C LEU A 8 -18.37 -19.38 15.17
N PRO A 9 -19.12 -19.22 16.31
CA PRO A 9 -19.14 -20.26 17.31
C PRO A 9 -20.18 -21.31 16.85
N PHE A 10 -19.82 -22.59 16.86
CA PHE A 10 -20.54 -23.59 17.66
C PHE A 10 -19.88 -24.98 17.56
N ARG A 11 -20.08 -25.76 18.63
CA ARG A 11 -20.03 -27.23 18.77
C ARG A 11 -19.12 -27.98 17.79
N LEU A 12 -17.91 -28.26 18.27
CA LEU A 12 -17.06 -29.35 17.80
C LEU A 12 -17.79 -30.68 18.02
N SER A 13 -18.60 -31.12 17.07
CA SER A 13 -19.04 -32.52 17.06
C SER A 13 -17.99 -33.43 16.39
N HIS A 14 -17.12 -32.93 15.50
CA HIS A 14 -16.07 -33.75 14.87
C HIS A 14 -14.85 -32.92 14.47
N GLY A 15 -13.83 -32.85 15.34
CA GLY A 15 -12.39 -32.60 15.16
C GLY A 15 -11.73 -31.81 13.99
N GLN A 16 -12.44 -31.31 12.98
CA GLN A 16 -11.83 -30.71 11.79
C GLN A 16 -12.47 -29.36 11.47
N LEU A 17 -11.64 -28.31 11.45
CA LEU A 17 -12.07 -26.95 11.07
C LEU A 17 -12.02 -26.79 9.55
N HIS A 18 -13.10 -26.28 8.97
CA HIS A 18 -13.18 -25.94 7.55
C HIS A 18 -12.90 -24.45 7.34
N CYS A 19 -11.87 -24.15 6.55
CA CYS A 19 -11.48 -22.79 6.20
C CYS A 19 -11.65 -22.53 4.70
N LYS A 20 -12.24 -21.39 4.33
CA LYS A 20 -12.46 -20.98 2.94
C LYS A 20 -12.01 -19.54 2.69
N CYS A 21 -11.50 -19.30 1.48
CA CYS A 21 -11.02 -17.98 1.05
C CYS A 21 -11.98 -17.35 0.04
N LEU A 22 -12.32 -16.07 0.25
CA LEU A 22 -13.20 -15.29 -0.61
C LEU A 22 -12.45 -14.06 -1.14
N TYR A 23 -12.18 -14.01 -2.43
CA TYR A 23 -11.40 -12.91 -3.01
C TYR A 23 -11.81 -12.60 -4.45
N GLY A 24 -11.62 -11.34 -4.85
CA GLY A 24 -11.87 -10.83 -6.20
C GLY A 24 -10.99 -11.47 -7.28
N GLY A 25 -11.31 -11.27 -8.55
CA GLY A 25 -10.51 -11.78 -9.68
C GLY A 25 -10.67 -13.28 -10.00
N ALA A 26 -11.43 -14.01 -9.19
CA ALA A 26 -11.82 -15.41 -9.44
C ALA A 26 -13.36 -15.56 -9.50
N PRO A 27 -13.90 -16.58 -10.19
CA PRO A 27 -15.34 -16.79 -10.32
C PRO A 27 -16.06 -16.89 -8.96
N LYS A 28 -17.17 -16.16 -8.80
CA LYS A 28 -17.98 -16.13 -7.57
C LYS A 28 -18.67 -17.47 -7.27
N GLY A 29 -19.18 -18.15 -8.29
CA GLY A 29 -20.01 -19.35 -8.14
C GLY A 29 -19.33 -20.50 -7.38
N PRO A 30 -18.09 -20.90 -7.72
CA PRO A 30 -17.34 -21.89 -6.94
C PRO A 30 -17.14 -21.50 -5.48
N GLN A 31 -16.73 -20.25 -5.20
CA GLN A 31 -16.53 -19.75 -3.83
C GLN A 31 -17.84 -19.82 -3.02
N LEU A 32 -18.97 -19.43 -3.62
CA LEU A 32 -20.28 -19.51 -2.99
C LEU A 32 -20.71 -20.95 -2.68
N ARG A 33 -20.53 -21.89 -3.63
CA ARG A 33 -20.85 -23.30 -3.40
C ARG A 33 -20.00 -23.93 -2.30
N GLU A 34 -18.77 -23.48 -2.13
CA GLU A 34 -17.87 -23.98 -1.08
C GLU A 34 -18.30 -23.54 0.33
N ILE A 35 -18.79 -22.31 0.49
CA ILE A 35 -19.26 -21.81 1.79
C ILE A 35 -20.68 -22.31 2.12
N GLU A 36 -21.52 -22.56 1.12
CA GLU A 36 -22.86 -23.14 1.31
C GLU A 36 -22.83 -24.56 1.90
N ARG A 37 -21.71 -25.27 1.75
CA ARG A 37 -21.50 -26.60 2.36
C ARG A 37 -21.24 -26.54 3.87
N GLY A 38 -21.12 -25.34 4.44
CA GLY A 38 -20.69 -25.13 5.82
C GLY A 38 -19.20 -24.77 5.90
N VAL A 39 -18.89 -23.75 6.70
CA VAL A 39 -17.54 -23.24 6.90
C VAL A 39 -17.41 -22.67 8.32
N ASP A 40 -16.28 -22.95 8.98
CA ASP A 40 -15.99 -22.45 10.33
C ASP A 40 -15.22 -21.12 10.29
N ILE A 41 -14.34 -21.00 9.30
CA ILE A 41 -13.45 -19.84 9.13
C ILE A 41 -13.53 -19.34 7.69
N VAL A 42 -13.88 -18.07 7.55
CA VAL A 42 -13.82 -17.38 6.26
C VAL A 42 -12.70 -16.34 6.30
N VAL A 43 -11.85 -16.37 5.28
CA VAL A 43 -10.78 -15.41 5.02
C VAL A 43 -11.18 -14.62 3.78
N ALA A 44 -11.51 -13.34 3.91
CA ALA A 44 -12.12 -12.61 2.78
C ALA A 44 -11.53 -11.23 2.52
N THR A 45 -11.54 -10.82 1.23
CA THR A 45 -11.42 -9.41 0.87
C THR A 45 -12.79 -8.71 1.02
N PRO A 46 -12.84 -7.45 1.50
CA PRO A 46 -14.10 -6.77 1.82
C PRO A 46 -15.10 -6.69 0.64
N GLY A 47 -14.60 -6.47 -0.58
CA GLY A 47 -15.45 -6.44 -1.78
C GLY A 47 -16.16 -7.78 -2.02
N ARG A 48 -15.40 -8.87 -2.11
CA ARG A 48 -15.96 -10.20 -2.41
C ARG A 48 -16.92 -10.71 -1.33
N LEU A 49 -16.62 -10.42 -0.06
CA LEU A 49 -17.52 -10.78 1.03
C LEU A 49 -18.88 -10.06 0.91
N ASN A 50 -18.88 -8.75 0.61
CA ASN A 50 -20.11 -8.01 0.37
C ASN A 50 -20.90 -8.56 -0.83
N ASP A 51 -20.24 -8.85 -1.96
CA ASP A 51 -20.90 -9.43 -3.14
C ASP A 51 -21.62 -10.75 -2.82
N ILE A 52 -21.04 -11.54 -1.92
CA ILE A 52 -21.59 -12.81 -1.47
C ILE A 52 -22.74 -12.58 -0.46
N LEU A 53 -22.59 -11.66 0.50
CA LEU A 53 -23.65 -11.32 1.45
C LEU A 53 -24.89 -10.75 0.74
N GLU A 54 -24.70 -9.98 -0.33
CA GLU A 54 -25.79 -9.45 -1.15
C GLU A 54 -26.66 -10.54 -1.80
N THR A 55 -26.09 -11.75 -2.03
CA THR A 55 -26.88 -12.88 -2.51
C THR A 55 -27.87 -13.42 -1.47
N ARG A 56 -27.72 -13.06 -0.19
CA ARG A 56 -28.48 -13.55 0.96
C ARG A 56 -28.43 -15.08 1.15
N ARG A 57 -27.42 -15.74 0.56
CA ARG A 57 -27.22 -17.19 0.65
C ARG A 57 -26.41 -17.60 1.88
N ILE A 58 -25.68 -16.66 2.48
CA ILE A 58 -24.93 -16.84 3.73
C ILE A 58 -25.31 -15.76 4.74
N SER A 59 -24.97 -15.99 6.01
CA SER A 59 -25.24 -15.08 7.12
C SER A 59 -24.04 -14.99 8.04
N LEU A 60 -23.79 -13.80 8.59
CA LEU A 60 -22.74 -13.55 9.58
C LEU A 60 -23.28 -13.50 11.03
N HIS A 61 -24.55 -13.82 11.25
CA HIS A 61 -25.19 -13.72 12.58
C HIS A 61 -24.59 -14.65 13.63
N GLN A 62 -23.92 -15.70 13.19
CA GLN A 62 -23.17 -16.57 14.07
C GLN A 62 -21.73 -16.13 14.19
N VAL A 63 -21.26 -14.94 13.84
CA VAL A 63 -19.84 -14.60 14.01
C VAL A 63 -19.56 -14.20 15.46
N SER A 64 -18.55 -14.82 16.06
CA SER A 64 -18.04 -14.46 17.40
C SER A 64 -16.64 -13.86 17.37
N TYR A 65 -15.91 -14.01 16.27
CA TYR A 65 -14.56 -13.48 16.08
C TYR A 65 -14.47 -12.78 14.72
N LEU A 66 -14.05 -11.52 14.71
CA LEU A 66 -13.81 -10.75 13.50
C LEU A 66 -12.40 -10.19 13.51
N VAL A 67 -11.54 -10.63 12.60
CA VAL A 67 -10.20 -10.07 12.45
C VAL A 67 -10.18 -9.04 11.33
N LEU A 68 -9.57 -7.89 11.59
CA LEU A 68 -9.20 -6.90 10.58
C LEU A 68 -7.68 -6.88 10.47
N ASP A 69 -7.15 -7.38 9.36
CA ASP A 69 -5.70 -7.48 9.13
C ASP A 69 -5.24 -6.43 8.11
N GLU A 70 -4.06 -5.85 8.31
CA GLU A 70 -3.54 -4.66 7.61
C GLU A 70 -4.61 -3.55 7.44
N ALA A 71 -5.19 -3.10 8.55
CA ALA A 71 -6.32 -2.16 8.52
C ALA A 71 -5.98 -0.84 7.80
N ASP A 72 -4.80 -0.27 8.05
CA ASP A 72 -4.26 0.88 7.30
C ASP A 72 -4.33 0.68 5.79
N ARG A 73 -3.87 -0.47 5.30
CA ARG A 73 -3.85 -0.80 3.88
C ARG A 73 -5.24 -0.94 3.29
N MET A 74 -6.18 -1.53 4.04
CA MET A 74 -7.56 -1.60 3.59
C MET A 74 -8.18 -0.20 3.47
N LEU A 75 -7.83 0.75 4.34
CA LEU A 75 -8.28 2.13 4.24
C LEU A 75 -7.66 2.85 3.03
N ASP A 76 -6.36 2.67 2.78
CA ASP A 76 -5.68 3.23 1.60
C ASP A 76 -6.32 2.76 0.28
N MET A 77 -6.82 1.52 0.26
CA MET A 77 -7.54 0.95 -0.89
C MET A 77 -8.99 1.43 -1.00
N GLY A 78 -9.45 2.29 -0.08
CA GLY A 78 -10.82 2.80 -0.05
C GLY A 78 -11.85 1.76 0.37
N PHE A 79 -11.45 0.71 1.10
CA PHE A 79 -12.37 -0.32 1.58
C PHE A 79 -13.17 0.05 2.84
N GLU A 80 -13.00 1.26 3.37
CA GLU A 80 -13.73 1.70 4.56
C GLU A 80 -15.26 1.48 4.45
N PRO A 81 -15.95 1.89 3.35
CA PRO A 81 -17.39 1.67 3.23
C PRO A 81 -17.77 0.19 3.25
N GLN A 82 -16.97 -0.67 2.61
CA GLN A 82 -17.18 -2.10 2.52
C GLN A 82 -16.98 -2.78 3.88
N ILE A 83 -15.97 -2.38 4.65
CA ILE A 83 -15.71 -2.86 6.01
C ILE A 83 -16.89 -2.48 6.91
N ARG A 84 -17.32 -1.21 6.88
CA ARG A 84 -18.44 -0.74 7.69
C ARG A 84 -19.73 -1.49 7.36
N LYS A 85 -19.96 -1.83 6.09
CA LYS A 85 -21.10 -2.65 5.68
C LYS A 85 -21.03 -4.06 6.27
N ILE A 86 -19.88 -4.73 6.17
CA ILE A 86 -19.67 -6.07 6.74
C ILE A 86 -19.88 -6.06 8.25
N VAL A 87 -19.29 -5.11 8.96
CA VAL A 87 -19.36 -5.06 10.43
C VAL A 87 -20.79 -4.89 10.94
N LYS A 88 -21.66 -4.20 10.18
CA LYS A 88 -23.08 -4.05 10.52
C LYS A 88 -23.86 -5.37 10.45
N GLU A 89 -23.44 -6.31 9.61
CA GLU A 89 -24.04 -7.64 9.48
C GLU A 89 -23.51 -8.63 10.54
N VAL A 90 -22.47 -8.25 11.28
CA VAL A 90 -21.82 -9.07 12.31
C VAL A 90 -22.38 -8.71 13.70
N PRO A 91 -22.67 -9.70 14.57
CA PRO A 91 -23.12 -9.45 15.94
C PRO A 91 -22.21 -8.48 16.70
N THR A 92 -22.80 -7.59 17.50
CA THR A 92 -22.07 -6.62 18.33
C THR A 92 -21.25 -7.31 19.42
N ARG A 93 -21.77 -8.39 20.01
CA ARG A 93 -21.06 -9.23 20.98
C ARG A 93 -20.11 -10.19 20.25
N ARG A 94 -18.91 -9.70 19.95
CA ARG A 94 -17.82 -10.44 19.32
C ARG A 94 -16.48 -9.97 19.85
N GLN A 95 -15.43 -10.79 19.70
CA GLN A 95 -14.06 -10.33 19.84
C GLN A 95 -13.56 -9.81 18.49
N THR A 96 -12.93 -8.62 18.49
CA THR A 96 -12.41 -8.00 17.26
C THR A 96 -10.92 -7.65 17.42
N PRO A 97 -9.99 -8.51 16.99
CA PRO A 97 -8.60 -8.11 16.82
C PRO A 97 -8.42 -7.26 15.57
N MET A 98 -7.66 -6.18 15.68
CA MET A 98 -7.26 -5.35 14.55
C MET A 98 -5.74 -5.26 14.51
N TYR A 99 -5.17 -5.59 13.35
CA TYR A 99 -3.73 -5.51 13.08
C TYR A 99 -3.47 -4.43 12.04
N THR A 100 -2.45 -3.61 12.28
CA THR A 100 -2.08 -2.49 11.41
C THR A 100 -0.61 -2.16 11.65
N ALA A 101 0.10 -1.78 10.59
CA ALA A 101 1.51 -1.40 10.71
C ALA A 101 1.66 0.06 11.14
N THR A 102 0.70 0.90 10.77
CA THR A 102 0.69 2.33 11.04
C THR A 102 -0.54 2.74 11.89
N TRP A 103 -0.46 3.89 12.56
CA TRP A 103 -1.52 4.42 13.43
C TRP A 103 -2.00 5.85 13.08
N PRO A 104 -2.31 6.16 11.80
CA PRO A 104 -2.79 7.48 11.39
C PRO A 104 -4.18 7.81 11.96
N LYS A 105 -4.67 9.04 11.73
CA LYS A 105 -5.96 9.50 12.28
C LYS A 105 -7.13 8.67 11.75
N GLU A 106 -7.05 8.24 10.50
CA GLU A 106 -8.03 7.45 9.77
C GLU A 106 -8.17 6.05 10.38
N VAL A 107 -7.04 5.40 10.68
CA VAL A 107 -7.02 4.10 11.38
C VAL A 107 -7.52 4.22 12.81
N ARG A 108 -7.13 5.28 13.53
CA ARG A 108 -7.66 5.54 14.88
C ARG A 108 -9.18 5.73 14.88
N LYS A 109 -9.72 6.42 13.88
CA LYS A 109 -11.16 6.62 13.72
C LYS A 109 -11.88 5.30 13.50
N ILE A 110 -11.40 4.43 12.59
CA ILE A 110 -12.04 3.14 12.37
C ILE A 110 -11.91 2.23 13.60
N ALA A 111 -10.76 2.26 14.29
CA ALA A 111 -10.57 1.51 15.53
C ALA A 111 -11.60 1.91 16.60
N ALA A 112 -11.80 3.21 16.81
CA ALA A 112 -12.77 3.74 17.76
C ALA A 112 -14.22 3.33 17.43
N ASP A 113 -14.55 3.23 16.14
CA ASP A 113 -15.89 2.86 15.68
C ASP A 113 -16.16 1.35 15.74
N LEU A 114 -15.14 0.51 15.53
CA LEU A 114 -15.31 -0.94 15.35
C LEU A 114 -14.95 -1.78 16.58
N LEU A 115 -14.11 -1.26 17.47
CA LEU A 115 -13.60 -1.96 18.64
C LEU A 115 -14.31 -1.52 19.92
N VAL A 116 -14.43 -2.43 20.89
CA VAL A 116 -15.03 -2.17 22.20
C VAL A 116 -13.95 -2.37 23.26
N ASN A 117 -13.60 -1.30 23.98
CA ASN A 117 -12.54 -1.29 25.01
C ASN A 117 -11.26 -2.03 24.60
N PRO A 118 -10.63 -1.67 23.46
CA PRO A 118 -9.47 -2.39 22.96
C PRO A 118 -8.23 -2.20 23.85
N VAL A 119 -7.45 -3.27 23.99
CA VAL A 119 -6.07 -3.19 24.50
C VAL A 119 -5.15 -2.98 23.30
N GLN A 120 -4.35 -1.91 23.34
CA GLN A 120 -3.37 -1.63 22.30
C GLN A 120 -2.02 -2.24 22.67
N VAL A 121 -1.52 -3.14 21.82
CA VAL A 121 -0.20 -3.75 21.97
C VAL A 121 0.71 -3.21 20.89
N ASN A 122 1.78 -2.54 21.31
CA ASN A 122 2.72 -1.88 20.41
C ASN A 122 4.04 -2.65 20.40
N ILE A 123 4.47 -3.11 19.23
CA ILE A 123 5.74 -3.79 19.03
C ILE A 123 6.66 -2.84 18.25
N GLY A 124 7.70 -2.33 18.90
CA GLY A 124 8.58 -1.30 18.32
C GLY A 124 8.03 0.12 18.46
N ASN A 125 8.59 1.06 17.69
CA ASN A 125 8.15 2.46 17.67
C ASN A 125 7.09 2.62 16.57
N ILE A 126 5.83 2.85 16.93
CA ILE A 126 4.70 2.94 15.97
C ILE A 126 4.68 4.28 15.24
N ASP A 127 5.22 5.32 15.87
CA ASP A 127 5.25 6.68 15.33
C ASP A 127 6.36 6.87 14.28
N GLU A 128 7.30 5.92 14.19
CA GLU A 128 8.42 5.95 13.23
C GLU A 128 8.38 4.70 12.36
N LEU A 129 8.30 4.89 11.04
CA LEU A 129 8.48 3.82 10.06
C LEU A 129 9.94 3.34 10.12
N VAL A 130 10.23 2.40 11.02
CA VAL A 130 11.57 1.81 11.12
C VAL A 130 11.71 0.72 10.06
N ALA A 131 12.45 1.02 8.99
CA ALA A 131 12.86 -0.02 8.04
C ALA A 131 13.73 -1.07 8.74
N ASN A 132 13.55 -2.34 8.36
CA ASN A 132 14.31 -3.44 8.95
C ASN A 132 15.82 -3.27 8.70
N LYS A 133 16.60 -3.22 9.77
CA LYS A 133 18.06 -3.05 9.74
C LYS A 133 18.80 -4.20 9.04
N SER A 134 18.17 -5.35 8.84
CA SER A 134 18.74 -6.48 8.07
C SER A 134 18.71 -6.27 6.55
N ILE A 135 18.11 -5.17 6.08
CA ILE A 135 18.01 -4.83 4.66
C ILE A 135 19.02 -3.72 4.34
N THR A 136 19.97 -4.03 3.46
CA THR A 136 20.86 -3.02 2.90
C THR A 136 20.12 -2.25 1.79
N GLN A 137 20.06 -0.93 1.93
CA GLN A 137 19.27 -0.06 1.06
C GLN A 137 20.20 0.81 0.22
N TYR A 138 20.07 0.70 -1.10
CA TYR A 138 20.73 1.54 -2.09
C TYR A 138 19.70 2.44 -2.75
N VAL A 139 19.76 3.74 -2.43
CA VAL A 139 18.97 4.76 -3.12
C VAL A 139 19.87 5.42 -4.17
N GLU A 140 19.41 5.44 -5.41
CA GLU A 140 20.16 6.01 -6.53
C GLU A 140 19.31 7.09 -7.19
N VAL A 141 19.81 8.32 -7.14
CA VAL A 141 19.19 9.46 -7.83
C VAL A 141 19.61 9.40 -9.30
N LEU A 142 18.65 9.24 -10.20
CA LEU A 142 18.91 9.01 -11.62
C LEU A 142 17.80 9.58 -12.50
N SER A 143 18.12 9.81 -13.77
CA SER A 143 17.11 10.22 -14.75
C SER A 143 16.24 9.03 -15.19
N PRO A 144 14.97 9.26 -15.59
CA PRO A 144 14.09 8.17 -16.03
C PRO A 144 14.65 7.33 -17.18
N MET A 145 15.49 7.91 -18.05
CA MET A 145 16.11 7.22 -19.18
C MET A 145 17.19 6.22 -18.76
N GLU A 146 17.80 6.41 -17.59
CA GLU A 146 18.87 5.55 -17.09
C GLU A 146 18.36 4.32 -16.35
N LYS A 147 17.11 4.35 -15.88
CA LYS A 147 16.48 3.29 -15.08
C LYS A 147 16.64 1.90 -15.71
N HIS A 148 16.38 1.79 -17.01
CA HIS A 148 16.41 0.48 -17.69
C HIS A 148 17.82 -0.11 -17.72
N ARG A 149 18.81 0.69 -18.14
CA ARG A 149 20.22 0.28 -18.16
C ARG A 149 20.70 -0.09 -16.75
N ARG A 150 20.32 0.70 -15.74
CA ARG A 150 20.72 0.44 -14.36
C ARG A 150 20.08 -0.83 -13.81
N LEU A 151 18.82 -1.10 -14.15
CA LEU A 151 18.14 -2.34 -13.79
C LEU A 151 18.90 -3.56 -14.32
N GLU A 152 19.28 -3.57 -15.60
CA GLU A 152 20.03 -4.69 -16.19
C GLU A 152 21.39 -4.90 -15.53
N GLN A 153 22.11 -3.82 -15.20
CA GLN A 153 23.38 -3.90 -14.47
C GLN A 153 23.19 -4.56 -13.09
N ILE A 154 22.15 -4.17 -12.36
CA ILE A 154 21.84 -4.79 -11.06
C ILE A 154 21.52 -6.27 -11.26
N LEU A 155 20.66 -6.62 -12.22
CA LEU A 155 20.29 -8.02 -12.49
C LEU A 155 21.50 -8.87 -12.88
N HIS A 156 22.42 -8.36 -13.71
CA HIS A 156 23.66 -9.06 -14.08
C HIS A 156 24.63 -9.27 -12.92
N SER A 157 24.60 -8.39 -11.92
CA SER A 157 25.44 -8.53 -10.72
C SER A 157 24.94 -9.58 -9.72
N GLN A 158 23.71 -10.09 -9.90
CA GLN A 158 23.15 -11.09 -9.00
C GLN A 158 23.53 -12.51 -9.41
N GLU A 159 23.64 -13.40 -8.43
CA GLU A 159 23.86 -14.82 -8.68
C GLU A 159 22.71 -15.42 -9.51
N PRO A 160 23.00 -16.26 -10.51
CA PRO A 160 21.97 -16.93 -11.31
C PRO A 160 20.94 -17.65 -10.43
N GLY A 161 19.65 -17.42 -10.69
CA GLY A 161 18.56 -18.02 -9.92
C GLY A 161 18.16 -17.24 -8.66
N SER A 162 18.84 -16.14 -8.33
CA SER A 162 18.40 -15.21 -7.27
C SER A 162 16.97 -14.75 -7.52
N LYS A 163 16.09 -14.89 -6.52
CA LYS A 163 14.71 -14.39 -6.60
C LYS A 163 14.68 -12.88 -6.40
N ILE A 164 14.18 -12.17 -7.39
CA ILE A 164 14.16 -10.71 -7.46
C ILE A 164 12.74 -10.23 -7.71
N ILE A 165 12.30 -9.22 -6.94
CA ILE A 165 11.06 -8.50 -7.23
C ILE A 165 11.38 -7.10 -7.70
N VAL A 166 10.78 -6.70 -8.83
CA VAL A 166 10.87 -5.35 -9.40
C VAL A 166 9.51 -4.68 -9.27
N PHE A 167 9.43 -3.60 -8.50
CA PHE A 167 8.21 -2.83 -8.32
C PHE A 167 8.11 -1.68 -9.31
N CYS A 168 6.95 -1.56 -9.96
CA CYS A 168 6.63 -0.48 -10.90
C CYS A 168 5.28 0.15 -10.57
N SER A 169 5.11 1.41 -10.92
CA SER A 169 3.87 2.14 -10.58
C SER A 169 2.68 1.78 -11.47
N THR A 170 2.93 1.36 -12.72
CA THR A 170 1.86 1.08 -13.68
C THR A 170 1.89 -0.35 -14.22
N LYS A 171 0.70 -0.87 -14.55
CA LYS A 171 0.50 -2.20 -15.14
C LYS A 171 1.21 -2.31 -16.50
N LYS A 172 1.10 -1.27 -17.33
CA LYS A 172 1.78 -1.17 -18.64
C LYS A 172 3.30 -1.25 -18.50
N MET A 173 3.87 -0.58 -17.51
CA MET A 173 5.31 -0.66 -17.24
C MET A 173 5.72 -2.07 -16.80
N CYS A 174 4.91 -2.74 -15.98
CA CYS A 174 5.18 -4.13 -15.59
C CYS A 174 5.29 -5.06 -16.82
N ASP A 175 4.32 -4.98 -17.73
CA ASP A 175 4.33 -5.79 -18.95
C ASP A 175 5.48 -5.42 -19.91
N GLN A 176 5.84 -4.13 -19.99
CA GLN A 176 6.96 -3.69 -20.80
C GLN A 176 8.29 -4.23 -20.27
N LEU A 177 8.57 -4.05 -18.97
CA LEU A 177 9.80 -4.54 -18.36
C LEU A 177 9.89 -6.06 -18.37
N ALA A 178 8.80 -6.76 -18.05
CA ALA A 178 8.81 -8.22 -18.11
C ALA A 178 9.11 -8.74 -19.51
N ARG A 179 8.55 -8.14 -20.57
CA ARG A 179 8.88 -8.52 -21.96
C ARG A 179 10.35 -8.29 -22.31
N ASN A 180 10.91 -7.15 -21.91
CA ASN A 180 12.32 -6.82 -22.18
C ASN A 180 13.27 -7.78 -21.46
N LEU A 181 12.94 -8.13 -20.21
CA LEU A 181 13.80 -8.94 -19.35
C LEU A 181 13.55 -10.45 -19.50
N ALA A 182 12.46 -10.88 -20.13
CA ALA A 182 12.03 -12.28 -20.20
C ALA A 182 13.13 -13.21 -20.75
N ARG A 183 13.75 -12.83 -21.88
CA ARG A 183 14.71 -13.68 -22.58
C ARG A 183 16.03 -13.85 -21.82
N GLN A 184 16.50 -12.80 -21.16
CA GLN A 184 17.83 -12.78 -20.52
C GLN A 184 17.78 -13.17 -19.05
N PHE A 185 16.72 -12.78 -18.34
CA PHE A 185 16.64 -12.92 -16.87
C PHE A 185 15.48 -13.80 -16.40
N GLY A 186 14.63 -14.29 -17.31
CA GLY A 186 13.44 -15.07 -16.93
C GLY A 186 12.47 -14.22 -16.11
N ALA A 187 12.00 -13.12 -16.68
CA ALA A 187 11.07 -12.21 -16.05
C ALA A 187 9.60 -12.52 -16.37
N ALA A 188 8.72 -12.34 -15.37
CA ALA A 188 7.27 -12.41 -15.53
C ALA A 188 6.59 -11.24 -14.81
N ALA A 189 5.45 -10.78 -15.32
CA ALA A 189 4.69 -9.67 -14.76
C ALA A 189 3.47 -10.14 -13.96
N ILE A 190 3.20 -9.48 -12.82
CA ILE A 190 1.96 -9.65 -12.05
C ILE A 190 1.35 -8.27 -11.71
N HIS A 191 0.10 -8.05 -12.13
CA HIS A 191 -0.63 -6.81 -11.89
C HIS A 191 -2.14 -7.07 -11.79
N GLY A 192 -2.94 -6.04 -11.50
CA GLY A 192 -4.39 -6.18 -11.27
C GLY A 192 -5.21 -6.69 -12.47
N ASP A 193 -4.75 -6.45 -13.70
CA ASP A 193 -5.44 -6.90 -14.93
C ASP A 193 -5.06 -8.33 -15.36
N LYS A 194 -4.14 -9.00 -14.65
CA LYS A 194 -3.87 -10.43 -14.90
C LYS A 194 -5.01 -11.26 -14.34
N SER A 195 -5.45 -12.27 -15.11
CA SER A 195 -6.45 -13.23 -14.62
C SER A 195 -5.89 -14.00 -13.41
N GLN A 196 -6.75 -14.54 -12.55
CA GLN A 196 -6.27 -15.34 -11.42
C GLN A 196 -5.45 -16.55 -11.88
N ALA A 197 -5.83 -17.20 -12.99
CA ALA A 197 -5.06 -18.30 -13.57
C ALA A 197 -3.66 -17.87 -13.99
N ASP A 198 -3.52 -16.69 -14.61
CA ASP A 198 -2.21 -16.14 -14.97
C ASP A 198 -1.38 -15.81 -13.72
N ARG A 199 -2.02 -15.24 -12.69
CA ARG A 199 -1.35 -14.93 -11.42
C ARG A 199 -0.81 -16.20 -10.77
N ASP A 200 -1.61 -17.26 -10.71
CA ASP A 200 -1.21 -18.54 -10.13
C ASP A 200 -0.09 -19.20 -10.93
N TYR A 201 -0.16 -19.13 -12.26
CA TYR A 201 0.90 -19.62 -13.16
C TYR A 201 2.22 -18.87 -12.94
N VAL A 202 2.20 -17.53 -12.99
CA VAL A 202 3.39 -16.68 -12.80
C VAL A 202 4.00 -16.90 -11.41
N LEU A 203 3.18 -16.99 -10.36
CA LEU A 203 3.67 -17.27 -9.02
C LEU A 203 4.26 -18.68 -8.89
N SER A 204 3.71 -19.67 -9.59
CA SER A 204 4.32 -21.00 -9.67
C SER A 204 5.70 -20.95 -10.35
N GLN A 205 5.83 -20.24 -11.47
CA GLN A 205 7.13 -20.06 -12.14
C GLN A 205 8.15 -19.34 -11.25
N PHE A 206 7.73 -18.31 -10.53
CA PHE A 206 8.59 -17.57 -9.61
C PHE A 206 9.01 -18.40 -8.39
N ARG A 207 8.08 -19.15 -7.78
CA ARG A 207 8.38 -20.04 -6.64
C ARG A 207 9.37 -21.15 -7.02
N THR A 208 9.20 -21.75 -8.21
CA THR A 208 10.06 -22.81 -8.74
C THR A 208 11.38 -22.30 -9.31
N GLY A 209 11.57 -20.98 -9.43
CA GLY A 209 12.78 -20.37 -9.97
C GLY A 209 12.89 -20.40 -11.50
N ARG A 210 11.87 -20.91 -12.21
CA ARG A 210 11.82 -20.89 -13.69
C ARG A 210 11.75 -19.47 -14.26
N SER A 211 11.12 -18.57 -13.52
CA SER A 211 11.15 -17.13 -13.79
C SER A 211 11.64 -16.43 -12.52
N PRO A 212 12.95 -16.24 -12.32
CA PRO A 212 13.49 -15.71 -11.07
C PRO A 212 13.28 -14.20 -10.87
N VAL A 213 12.79 -13.48 -11.89
CA VAL A 213 12.47 -12.05 -11.80
C VAL A 213 10.95 -11.85 -11.88
N LEU A 214 10.36 -11.25 -10.85
CA LEU A 214 8.94 -10.91 -10.82
C LEU A 214 8.76 -9.39 -10.88
N VAL A 215 8.12 -8.90 -11.94
CA VAL A 215 7.79 -7.48 -12.09
C VAL A 215 6.35 -7.26 -11.61
N ALA A 216 6.14 -6.36 -10.64
CA ALA A 216 4.86 -6.23 -9.97
C ALA A 216 4.45 -4.78 -9.68
N THR A 217 3.13 -4.53 -9.65
CA THR A 217 2.57 -3.34 -8.98
C THR A 217 2.35 -3.63 -7.50
N ASP A 218 2.26 -2.57 -6.67
CA ASP A 218 2.00 -2.70 -5.22
C ASP A 218 0.82 -3.62 -4.93
N VAL A 219 -0.34 -3.30 -5.51
CA VAL A 219 -1.60 -4.03 -5.32
C VAL A 219 -1.44 -5.52 -5.63
N ALA A 220 -0.67 -5.86 -6.66
CA ALA A 220 -0.51 -7.25 -7.08
C ALA A 220 0.51 -8.01 -6.26
N ALA A 221 1.49 -7.32 -5.68
CA ALA A 221 2.50 -7.87 -4.80
C ALA A 221 2.01 -8.04 -3.35
N ARG A 222 0.93 -7.36 -2.96
CA ARG A 222 0.38 -7.46 -1.59
C ARG A 222 0.01 -8.90 -1.25
N GLY A 223 0.59 -9.38 -0.16
CA GLY A 223 0.35 -10.72 0.33
C GLY A 223 0.81 -11.84 -0.61
N LEU A 224 1.80 -11.57 -1.47
CA LEU A 224 2.62 -12.60 -2.07
C LEU A 224 3.45 -13.27 -0.97
N ASP A 225 3.04 -14.47 -0.57
CA ASP A 225 3.88 -15.32 0.27
C ASP A 225 4.91 -16.04 -0.61
N VAL A 226 6.02 -15.35 -0.86
CA VAL A 226 7.19 -15.93 -1.50
C VAL A 226 8.38 -15.78 -0.57
N LYS A 227 8.82 -16.91 -0.04
CA LYS A 227 10.00 -16.99 0.83
C LYS A 227 11.27 -16.76 0.01
N TYR A 228 12.28 -16.20 0.68
CA TYR A 228 13.66 -16.07 0.17
C TYR A 228 13.80 -15.16 -1.06
N ILE A 229 13.11 -14.03 -1.08
CA ILE A 229 13.41 -12.96 -2.03
C ILE A 229 14.73 -12.33 -1.58
N ARG A 230 15.75 -12.37 -2.44
CA ARG A 230 17.08 -11.83 -2.12
C ARG A 230 17.13 -10.34 -2.38
N VAL A 231 16.58 -9.91 -3.51
CA VAL A 231 16.66 -8.51 -3.96
C VAL A 231 15.27 -7.95 -4.24
N VAL A 232 15.02 -6.75 -3.72
CA VAL A 232 13.89 -5.91 -4.09
C VAL A 232 14.42 -4.71 -4.90
N ILE A 233 13.78 -4.40 -6.01
CA ILE A 233 14.14 -3.25 -6.84
C ILE A 233 12.89 -2.37 -7.01
N ASN A 234 12.91 -1.18 -6.43
CA ASN A 234 11.91 -0.15 -6.70
C ASN A 234 12.30 0.58 -7.98
N TYR A 235 11.79 0.10 -9.13
CA TYR A 235 12.03 0.73 -10.42
C TYR A 235 11.38 2.12 -10.49
N ASP A 236 10.17 2.23 -9.95
CA ASP A 236 9.51 3.50 -9.66
C ASP A 236 9.38 3.67 -8.15
N PHE A 237 9.68 4.86 -7.65
CA PHE A 237 9.41 5.19 -6.25
C PHE A 237 7.90 5.06 -5.97
N PRO A 238 7.50 4.48 -4.82
CA PRO A 238 6.09 4.37 -4.47
C PRO A 238 5.43 5.73 -4.20
N THR A 239 4.11 5.72 -3.98
CA THR A 239 3.31 6.91 -3.70
C THR A 239 3.58 7.57 -2.34
N GLY A 240 4.31 6.89 -1.46
CA GLY A 240 4.66 7.34 -0.11
C GLY A 240 5.77 6.48 0.49
N VAL A 241 6.36 6.96 1.59
CA VAL A 241 7.49 6.28 2.24
C VAL A 241 7.03 5.05 3.02
N GLU A 242 5.78 5.01 3.45
CA GLU A 242 5.15 3.82 4.04
C GLU A 242 5.21 2.64 3.06
N ASP A 243 4.73 2.86 1.83
CA ASP A 243 4.76 1.86 0.76
C ASP A 243 6.18 1.44 0.43
N TYR A 244 7.15 2.37 0.48
CA TYR A 244 8.57 2.07 0.33
C TYR A 244 9.04 1.06 1.38
N VAL A 245 8.75 1.30 2.66
CA VAL A 245 9.12 0.39 3.76
C VAL A 245 8.48 -0.99 3.58
N HIS A 246 7.23 -1.07 3.15
CA HIS A 246 6.59 -2.36 2.87
C HIS A 246 7.22 -3.10 1.69
N ARG A 247 7.53 -2.39 0.60
CA ARG A 247 8.18 -2.99 -0.57
C ARG A 247 9.51 -3.61 -0.17
N ILE A 248 10.37 -2.87 0.52
CA ILE A 248 11.68 -3.40 0.92
C ILE A 248 11.54 -4.52 1.96
N GLY A 249 10.54 -4.48 2.85
CA GLY A 249 10.22 -5.56 3.80
C GLY A 249 9.77 -6.90 3.17
N THR A 250 9.72 -6.94 1.83
CA THR A 250 9.55 -8.16 1.05
C THR A 250 10.83 -9.03 1.05
N THR A 251 12.00 -8.42 1.25
CA THR A 251 13.28 -9.13 1.48
C THR A 251 13.66 -9.12 2.97
N GLY A 252 14.74 -9.80 3.34
CA GLY A 252 15.30 -9.77 4.70
C GLY A 252 14.46 -10.48 5.77
N ARG A 253 13.61 -11.44 5.37
CA ARG A 253 12.76 -12.23 6.29
C ARG A 253 13.52 -13.40 6.92
N ALA A 254 13.05 -13.87 8.08
CA ALA A 254 13.54 -15.08 8.76
C ALA A 254 15.05 -15.10 9.06
N GLY A 255 15.62 -13.96 9.46
CA GLY A 255 17.03 -13.84 9.83
C GLY A 255 18.01 -13.70 8.66
N ALA A 256 17.53 -13.74 7.41
CA ALA A 256 18.35 -13.46 6.24
C ALA A 256 18.55 -11.95 6.05
N THR A 257 19.69 -11.58 5.46
CA THR A 257 19.93 -10.22 4.96
C THR A 257 19.28 -10.03 3.59
N GLY A 258 18.76 -8.83 3.33
CA GLY A 258 18.13 -8.48 2.06
C GLY A 258 18.81 -7.29 1.37
N LEU A 259 18.69 -7.20 0.05
CA LEU A 259 19.12 -6.03 -0.72
C LEU A 259 17.89 -5.29 -1.27
N ALA A 260 17.87 -3.97 -1.14
CA ALA A 260 16.86 -3.11 -1.73
C ALA A 260 17.52 -2.02 -2.57
N TYR A 261 17.26 -2.01 -3.87
CA TYR A 261 17.67 -0.94 -4.78
C TYR A 261 16.47 -0.05 -5.09
N THR A 262 16.66 1.27 -5.07
CA THR A 262 15.57 2.22 -5.32
C THR A 262 16.02 3.32 -6.25
N PHE A 263 15.31 3.44 -7.35
CA PHE A 263 15.50 4.49 -8.33
C PHE A 263 14.66 5.69 -7.94
N PHE A 264 15.33 6.81 -7.64
CA PHE A 264 14.71 8.04 -7.21
C PHE A 264 14.90 9.11 -8.29
N CYS A 265 13.82 9.75 -8.74
CA CYS A 265 13.85 10.76 -9.79
C CYS A 265 13.38 12.13 -9.26
N ASP A 266 13.62 13.20 -10.03
CA ASP A 266 13.22 14.57 -9.65
C ASP A 266 11.73 14.70 -9.29
N GLN A 267 10.86 13.94 -9.97
CA GLN A 267 9.41 13.90 -9.72
C GLN A 267 9.05 13.36 -8.32
N ASP A 268 9.95 12.60 -7.69
CA ASP A 268 9.76 11.98 -6.39
C ASP A 268 10.23 12.89 -5.23
N SER A 269 10.83 14.04 -5.55
CA SER A 269 11.46 14.99 -4.61
C SER A 269 10.61 15.37 -3.39
N LYS A 270 9.28 15.39 -3.51
CA LYS A 270 8.35 15.60 -2.38
C LYS A 270 8.51 14.59 -1.24
N HIS A 271 9.03 13.39 -1.53
CA HIS A 271 9.26 12.32 -0.57
C HIS A 271 10.71 12.29 -0.03
N ALA A 272 11.61 13.14 -0.54
CA ALA A 272 13.03 13.10 -0.19
C ALA A 272 13.28 13.28 1.31
N SER A 273 12.68 14.30 1.92
CA SER A 273 12.86 14.60 3.35
C SER A 273 12.41 13.46 4.27
N GLU A 274 11.37 12.73 3.88
CA GLU A 274 10.85 11.60 4.65
C GLU A 274 11.67 10.33 4.41
N LEU A 275 12.10 10.10 3.17
CA LEU A 275 12.99 8.99 2.83
C LEU A 275 14.35 9.11 3.55
N ILE A 276 14.91 10.32 3.66
CA ILE A 276 16.15 10.56 4.40
C ILE A 276 16.01 10.09 5.85
N LYS A 277 14.91 10.44 6.53
CA LYS A 277 14.65 10.00 7.91
C LYS A 277 14.62 8.48 8.04
N VAL A 278 14.01 7.79 7.08
CA VAL A 278 13.96 6.32 7.07
C VAL A 278 15.35 5.71 6.88
N LEU A 279 16.15 6.26 5.96
CA LEU A 279 17.51 5.79 5.72
C LEU A 279 18.42 6.03 6.94
N GLU A 280 18.37 7.21 7.54
CA GLU A 280 19.12 7.56 8.76
C GLU A 280 18.71 6.67 9.94
N GLY A 281 17.40 6.48 10.14
CA GLY A 281 16.87 5.60 11.19
C GLY A 281 17.27 4.13 11.03
N ALA A 282 17.50 3.69 9.79
CA ALA A 282 17.99 2.36 9.45
C ALA A 282 19.53 2.28 9.34
N ASN A 283 20.25 3.35 9.67
CA ASN A 283 21.72 3.48 9.55
C ASN A 283 22.25 3.13 8.14
N GLN A 284 21.54 3.59 7.12
CA GLN A 284 21.88 3.41 5.71
C GLN A 284 22.59 4.64 5.17
N ARG A 285 23.34 4.46 4.07
CA ARG A 285 23.98 5.58 3.37
C ARG A 285 22.92 6.44 2.67
N VAL A 286 22.91 7.72 2.98
CA VAL A 286 22.08 8.72 2.28
C VAL A 286 22.88 9.34 1.13
N PRO A 287 22.39 9.32 -0.12
CA PRO A 287 23.03 10.02 -1.23
C PRO A 287 23.00 11.54 -1.02
N ALA A 288 24.08 12.24 -1.39
CA ALA A 288 24.17 13.70 -1.25
C ALA A 288 23.10 14.40 -2.11
N GLU A 289 22.83 13.85 -3.29
CA GLU A 289 21.83 14.31 -4.23
C GLU A 289 20.42 14.29 -3.62
N LEU A 290 20.14 13.37 -2.69
CA LEU A 290 18.86 13.28 -2.00
C LEU A 290 18.69 14.43 -0.98
N HIS A 291 19.76 14.82 -0.28
CA HIS A 291 19.76 16.00 0.59
C HIS A 291 19.55 17.30 -0.21
N ASP A 292 20.15 17.40 -1.40
CA ASP A 292 19.95 18.54 -2.29
C ASP A 292 18.49 18.65 -2.75
N MET A 293 17.86 17.52 -3.10
CA MET A 293 16.44 17.47 -3.46
C MET A 293 15.53 17.90 -2.32
N ALA A 294 15.77 17.40 -1.10
CA ALA A 294 15.01 17.77 0.09
C ALA A 294 15.12 19.28 0.39
N SER A 295 16.32 19.85 0.21
CA SER A 295 16.59 21.27 0.41
C SER A 295 15.88 22.17 -0.61
N ARG A 296 15.73 21.70 -1.86
CA ARG A 296 15.01 22.42 -2.92
C ARG A 296 13.48 22.31 -2.78
N GLY A 297 12.97 21.18 -2.27
CA GLY A 297 11.54 20.94 -2.05
C GLY A 297 10.93 21.68 -0.84
N GLY A 298 11.76 22.28 0.01
CA GLY A 298 11.36 23.06 1.20
C GLY A 298 10.85 24.47 0.92
N GLY A 299 10.52 24.81 -0.33
CA GLY A 299 10.06 26.13 -0.76
C GLY A 299 8.63 26.49 -0.31
N ARG A 300 8.35 26.49 1.00
CA ARG A 300 7.37 27.46 1.53
C ARG A 300 7.98 28.85 1.33
N GLY A 301 7.23 29.71 0.66
CA GLY A 301 7.67 30.99 0.12
C GLY A 301 8.69 31.73 0.99
N MET A 302 9.88 31.93 0.44
CA MET A 302 10.75 33.01 0.86
C MET A 302 9.94 34.31 0.77
N PRO A 303 9.70 35.03 1.88
CA PRO A 303 9.27 36.41 1.77
C PRO A 303 10.40 37.13 1.05
N ARG A 304 10.10 37.78 -0.08
CA ARG A 304 11.03 38.74 -0.70
C ARG A 304 11.48 39.70 0.40
N ARG A 305 12.70 39.52 0.89
CA ARG A 305 13.34 40.40 1.85
C ARG A 305 13.57 41.73 1.13
N TRP A 306 12.59 42.62 1.26
CA TRP A 306 12.68 43.99 0.77
C TRP A 306 13.83 44.65 1.52
N THR A 307 14.90 44.94 0.79
CA THR A 307 16.01 45.80 1.23
C THR A 307 15.45 47.21 1.49
N PRO A 308 15.56 47.78 2.69
CA PRO A 308 15.21 49.18 2.89
C PRO A 308 16.40 50.02 2.42
N ASN A 309 16.29 50.57 1.21
CA ASN A 309 17.16 51.67 0.80
C ASN A 309 16.74 52.93 1.55
N SER A 310 17.69 53.51 2.27
CA SER A 310 17.57 54.78 2.96
C SER A 310 17.40 55.94 1.97
N GLY A 311 16.51 56.89 2.29
CA GLY A 311 16.63 58.28 1.85
C GLY A 311 15.37 58.88 1.24
N GLY A 312 14.69 59.76 1.98
CA GLY A 312 13.68 60.66 1.40
C GLY A 312 12.64 61.16 2.39
N ARG A 313 12.74 62.44 2.74
CA ARG A 313 11.96 63.25 3.72
C ARG A 313 10.43 63.39 3.46
N PRO A 314 9.66 63.97 4.41
CA PRO A 314 8.25 63.67 4.64
C PRO A 314 7.28 64.66 3.96
N GLY A 315 6.04 64.20 3.72
CA GLY A 315 4.93 64.99 3.20
C GLY A 315 3.59 64.59 3.83
N PHE A 316 2.92 65.61 4.38
CA PHE A 316 1.64 65.65 5.08
C PHE A 316 0.44 65.06 4.29
N GLY A 317 -0.62 64.64 5.00
CA GLY A 317 -1.96 64.57 4.39
C GLY A 317 -3.01 63.67 5.07
N TYR A 318 -3.71 64.24 6.05
CA TYR A 318 -5.10 64.02 6.47
C TYR A 318 -5.96 62.85 5.91
N GLY A 319 -6.64 62.17 6.85
CA GLY A 319 -8.11 62.06 6.83
C GLY A 319 -8.73 60.73 6.39
N GLY A 320 -9.74 60.26 7.14
CA GLY A 320 -10.79 59.39 6.59
C GLY A 320 -11.17 58.19 7.45
N ARG A 321 -12.23 58.37 8.25
CA ARG A 321 -13.00 57.35 8.95
C ARG A 321 -14.11 56.82 8.01
N ASP A 322 -14.73 55.72 8.43
CA ASP A 322 -15.95 55.06 7.89
C ASP A 322 -15.68 54.14 6.69
N GLY A 323 -16.24 52.93 6.58
CA GLY A 323 -17.43 52.33 7.17
C GLY A 323 -18.12 51.53 6.05
N GLY A 324 -18.79 50.41 6.36
CA GLY A 324 -19.83 49.88 5.46
C GLY A 324 -19.74 48.41 5.04
N ARG A 325 -20.80 47.70 5.43
CA ARG A 325 -21.24 46.36 5.04
C ARG A 325 -21.55 46.20 3.54
N GLY A 326 -21.53 44.94 3.10
CA GLY A 326 -22.31 44.38 1.97
C GLY A 326 -21.54 43.22 1.34
N GLY A 327 -22.03 41.99 1.18
CA GLY A 327 -23.39 41.49 1.01
C GLY A 327 -23.58 41.00 -0.44
N ARG A 328 -24.05 39.74 -0.61
CA ARG A 328 -24.35 38.96 -1.85
C ARG A 328 -23.19 38.06 -2.30
N GLY A 329 -23.32 36.74 -2.49
CA GLY A 329 -24.48 35.88 -2.77
C GLY A 329 -24.51 35.51 -4.26
N ILE A 330 -24.28 34.24 -4.59
CA ILE A 330 -24.48 33.47 -5.86
C ILE A 330 -23.66 32.18 -5.72
N SER A 331 -24.00 30.96 -6.15
CA SER A 331 -25.23 30.27 -6.56
C SER A 331 -24.88 28.77 -6.66
N THR A 332 -25.87 27.95 -6.37
CA THR A 332 -26.07 26.50 -6.61
C THR A 332 -25.33 25.77 -7.76
N LEU A 333 -24.76 24.60 -7.38
CA LEU A 333 -24.75 23.24 -8.02
C LEU A 333 -23.96 23.01 -9.35
N PRO A 334 -23.58 21.74 -9.73
CA PRO A 334 -23.93 20.44 -9.14
C PRO A 334 -22.77 19.42 -8.91
N SER A 335 -23.11 18.43 -8.09
CA SER A 335 -22.54 17.09 -7.93
C SER A 335 -22.21 16.35 -9.23
N ARG A 336 -20.96 15.89 -9.36
CA ARG A 336 -20.55 14.87 -10.35
C ARG A 336 -19.27 14.13 -9.93
N TRP A 337 -19.39 13.25 -8.94
CA TRP A 337 -18.37 12.26 -8.58
C TRP A 337 -19.08 10.97 -8.17
N ASN A 338 -19.57 10.19 -9.13
CA ASN A 338 -20.15 8.87 -8.81
C ASN A 338 -20.15 7.83 -9.95
N ASP A 339 -19.31 7.96 -10.99
CA ASP A 339 -19.42 7.08 -12.19
C ASP A 339 -18.10 6.41 -12.64
N ILE A 340 -17.20 6.00 -11.74
CA ILE A 340 -15.96 5.28 -12.16
C ILE A 340 -15.87 3.82 -11.63
N TRP A 341 -16.79 3.37 -10.77
CA TRP A 341 -16.66 2.04 -10.12
C TRP A 341 -17.80 1.06 -10.37
N ARG A 342 -18.61 1.25 -11.43
CA ARG A 342 -19.78 0.39 -11.70
C ARG A 342 -19.73 -0.47 -12.97
N THR A 343 -18.61 -0.57 -13.67
CA THR A 343 -18.53 -1.44 -14.84
C THR A 343 -17.19 -2.17 -14.90
N GLY A 344 -17.21 -3.48 -14.64
CA GLY A 344 -16.04 -4.33 -14.84
C GLY A 344 -16.01 -5.67 -14.10
N ILE A 345 -17.03 -6.52 -14.34
CA ILE A 345 -17.05 -7.99 -14.12
C ILE A 345 -17.29 -8.49 -12.69
#